data_AF-A0A962LX89-F1
#
_entry.id   AF-A0A962LX89-F1
#
_cell.length_a   1.000
_cell.length_b   1.000
_cell.length_c   1.000
_cell.angle_alpha   90.00
_cell.angle_beta   90.00
_cell.angle_gamma   90.00
#
_symmetry.space_group_name_H-M   'P 1'
#
loop_
_entity.id
_entity.type
_entity.pdbx_description
1 polymer ?
#
loop_
_entity_poly.entity_id
_entity_poly.type
_entity_poly.pdbx_seq_one_letter_code
_entity_poly.pdbx_strand_id
1 'polypeptide(L)'
;SIEVDPRVTTKEHLAALTEVGFRRISMGVQDFDPKVQEAIHRVQSLELTRDLIETARELGFESVNLDLVYGLPFQNRDGFARTLEQVDSLRPDRIACYSYAHVPWLKKHQRVMPEEAMPTGPEKQALFQQALEFFVDHDMEAIGMDHFARSDDELAVAAREGRLHRNFMGYTTHAADDMLSFGVTAIGEVDGAFVQ
;
A
#
# COMPACT_ATOMS: atom_id res chain seq x y z
N SER A 1 -10.47 7.83 -5.93
CA SER A 1 -9.67 6.59 -5.74
C SER A 1 -10.42 5.68 -4.80
N ILE A 2 -10.13 4.39 -4.80
CA ILE A 2 -10.74 3.40 -3.91
C ILE A 2 -9.67 2.45 -3.37
N GLU A 3 -9.83 1.98 -2.14
CA GLU A 3 -9.04 0.90 -1.56
C GLU A 3 -9.83 -0.40 -1.63
N VAL A 4 -9.16 -1.50 -1.98
CA VAL A 4 -9.78 -2.81 -2.13
C VAL A 4 -8.98 -3.91 -1.46
N ASP A 5 -9.68 -4.96 -1.05
CA ASP A 5 -9.08 -6.22 -0.61
C ASP A 5 -9.21 -7.24 -1.76
N PRO A 6 -8.09 -7.68 -2.37
CA PRO A 6 -8.16 -8.56 -3.54
C PRO A 6 -8.91 -9.87 -3.30
N ARG A 7 -9.01 -10.33 -2.04
CA ARG A 7 -9.68 -11.58 -1.69
C ARG A 7 -11.21 -11.54 -1.84
N VAL A 8 -11.81 -10.35 -1.92
CA VAL A 8 -13.26 -10.16 -1.97
C VAL A 8 -13.74 -9.27 -3.11
N THR A 9 -12.81 -8.62 -3.83
CA THR A 9 -13.15 -7.76 -4.96
C THR A 9 -13.26 -8.58 -6.23
N THR A 10 -14.44 -8.57 -6.86
CA THR A 10 -14.70 -9.27 -8.12
C THR A 10 -14.56 -8.32 -9.31
N LYS A 11 -14.58 -8.89 -10.51
CA LYS A 11 -14.54 -8.12 -11.76
C LYS A 11 -15.76 -7.20 -11.91
N GLU A 12 -16.93 -7.67 -11.47
CA GLU A 12 -18.18 -6.90 -11.49
C GLU A 12 -18.11 -5.69 -10.55
N HIS A 13 -17.46 -5.82 -9.39
CA HIS A 13 -17.21 -4.68 -8.50
C HIS A 13 -16.33 -3.63 -9.20
N LEU A 14 -15.26 -4.04 -9.87
CA LEU A 14 -14.40 -3.11 -10.62
C LEU A 14 -15.16 -2.44 -11.76
N ALA A 15 -15.97 -3.19 -12.52
CA ALA A 15 -16.79 -2.63 -13.60
C ALA A 15 -17.74 -1.55 -13.07
N ALA A 16 -18.49 -1.84 -12.00
CA ALA A 16 -19.39 -0.89 -11.37
C ALA A 16 -18.66 0.37 -10.85
N LEU A 17 -17.46 0.20 -10.27
CA LEU A 17 -16.62 1.32 -9.82
C LEU A 17 -16.20 2.21 -10.99
N THR A 18 -15.83 1.63 -12.13
CA THR A 18 -15.47 2.41 -13.33
C THR A 18 -16.66 3.15 -13.93
N GLU A 19 -17.86 2.56 -13.91
CA GLU A 19 -19.09 3.22 -14.39
C GLU A 19 -19.43 4.50 -13.61
N VAL A 20 -19.08 4.55 -12.32
CA VAL A 20 -19.28 5.72 -11.45
C VAL A 20 -18.05 6.63 -11.33
N GLY A 21 -17.02 6.39 -12.16
CA GLY A 21 -15.91 7.32 -12.36
C GLY A 21 -14.65 7.05 -11.52
N PHE A 22 -14.51 5.91 -10.85
CA PHE A 22 -13.23 5.56 -10.21
C PHE A 22 -12.16 5.25 -11.26
N ARG A 23 -10.97 5.85 -11.10
CA ARG A 23 -9.81 5.66 -11.99
C ARG A 23 -8.52 5.27 -11.30
N ARG A 24 -8.48 5.29 -9.97
CA ARG A 24 -7.29 4.90 -9.19
C ARG A 24 -7.69 3.89 -8.12
N ILE A 25 -6.89 2.86 -7.95
CA ILE A 25 -7.14 1.75 -7.02
C ILE A 25 -5.90 1.47 -6.16
N SER A 26 -6.12 1.24 -4.87
CA SER A 26 -5.09 0.72 -3.95
C SER A 26 -5.49 -0.67 -3.49
N MET A 27 -4.55 -1.61 -3.49
CA MET A 27 -4.80 -2.99 -3.10
C MET A 27 -3.94 -3.39 -1.90
N GLY A 28 -4.57 -3.91 -0.85
CA GLY A 28 -3.85 -4.54 0.25
C GLY A 28 -3.24 -5.87 -0.15
N VAL A 29 -1.91 -5.92 -0.33
CA VAL A 29 -1.15 -7.18 -0.54
C VAL A 29 -0.47 -7.66 0.74
N GLN A 30 0.22 -6.75 1.44
CA GLN A 30 0.95 -6.96 2.70
C GLN A 30 2.22 -7.80 2.51
N ASP A 31 2.07 -9.08 2.17
CA ASP A 31 3.17 -10.01 1.89
C ASP A 31 2.65 -11.20 1.05
N PHE A 32 3.51 -11.81 0.23
CA PHE A 32 3.22 -13.02 -0.54
C PHE A 32 3.81 -14.30 0.06
N ASP A 33 4.65 -14.21 1.10
CA ASP A 33 5.18 -15.38 1.79
C ASP A 33 4.04 -16.12 2.53
N PRO A 34 3.75 -17.40 2.20
CA PRO A 34 2.64 -18.13 2.79
C PRO A 34 2.70 -18.20 4.32
N LYS A 35 3.90 -18.28 4.89
CA LYS A 35 4.08 -18.37 6.35
C LYS A 35 3.74 -17.05 7.04
N VAL A 36 4.10 -15.93 6.40
CA VAL A 36 3.73 -14.59 6.87
C VAL A 36 2.22 -14.41 6.78
N GLN A 37 1.61 -14.77 5.63
CA GLN A 37 0.17 -14.68 5.41
C GLN A 37 -0.65 -15.49 6.41
N GLU A 38 -0.23 -16.73 6.69
CA GLU A 38 -0.84 -17.58 7.72
C GLU A 38 -0.77 -16.91 9.10
N ALA A 39 0.39 -16.36 9.48
CA ALA A 39 0.57 -15.71 10.77
C ALA A 39 -0.31 -14.47 10.98
N ILE A 40 -0.68 -13.78 9.90
CA ILE A 40 -1.56 -12.60 9.94
C ILE A 40 -3.01 -12.89 9.53
N HIS A 41 -3.36 -14.16 9.32
CA HIS A 41 -4.69 -14.60 8.85
C HIS A 41 -5.14 -13.92 7.54
N ARG A 42 -4.21 -13.74 6.59
CA ARG A 42 -4.44 -13.06 5.32
C ARG A 42 -3.93 -13.88 4.14
N VAL A 43 -4.49 -15.08 3.95
CA VAL A 43 -4.14 -15.94 2.81
C VAL A 43 -4.68 -15.34 1.50
N GLN A 44 -3.78 -15.10 0.54
CA GLN A 44 -4.05 -14.49 -0.76
C GLN A 44 -2.97 -14.93 -1.76
N SER A 45 -3.38 -15.47 -2.92
CA SER A 45 -2.40 -15.87 -3.93
C SER A 45 -1.92 -14.70 -4.78
N LEU A 46 -0.73 -14.86 -5.37
CA LEU A 46 -0.19 -13.91 -6.33
C LEU A 46 -1.09 -13.79 -7.56
N GLU A 47 -1.64 -14.92 -8.03
CA GLU A 47 -2.52 -15.01 -9.20
C GLU A 47 -3.80 -14.20 -8.98
N LEU A 48 -4.43 -14.31 -7.81
CA LEU A 48 -5.64 -13.55 -7.49
C LEU A 48 -5.38 -12.04 -7.51
N THR A 49 -4.20 -11.62 -7.05
CA THR A 49 -3.79 -10.20 -7.12
C THR A 49 -3.54 -9.77 -8.56
N ARG A 50 -2.83 -10.61 -9.34
CA ARG A 50 -2.51 -10.37 -10.75
C ARG A 50 -3.78 -10.22 -11.59
N ASP A 51 -4.72 -11.14 -11.46
CA ASP A 51 -5.99 -11.14 -12.19
C ASP A 51 -6.78 -9.85 -11.92
N LEU A 52 -6.75 -9.36 -10.68
CA LEU A 52 -7.45 -8.13 -10.31
C LEU A 52 -6.77 -6.89 -10.89
N ILE A 53 -5.44 -6.83 -10.89
CA ILE A 53 -4.66 -5.74 -11.50
C ILE A 53 -4.89 -5.70 -13.01
N GLU A 54 -4.84 -6.86 -13.68
CA GLU A 54 -5.09 -6.97 -15.11
C GLU A 54 -6.52 -6.53 -15.44
N THR A 55 -7.51 -6.99 -14.69
CA THR A 55 -8.90 -6.56 -14.86
C THR A 55 -9.06 -5.06 -14.64
N ALA A 56 -8.42 -4.48 -13.62
CA ALA A 56 -8.48 -3.04 -13.36
C ALA A 56 -7.91 -2.24 -14.55
N ARG A 57 -6.78 -2.68 -15.11
CA ARG A 57 -6.17 -2.06 -16.29
C ARG A 57 -7.06 -2.16 -17.52
N GLU A 58 -7.66 -3.33 -17.78
CA GLU A 58 -8.60 -3.55 -18.88
C GLU A 58 -9.83 -2.63 -18.79
N LEU A 59 -10.30 -2.36 -17.58
CA LEU A 59 -11.44 -1.48 -17.31
C LEU A 59 -11.08 0.01 -17.27
N GLY A 60 -9.81 0.36 -17.48
CA GLY A 60 -9.36 1.75 -17.60
C GLY A 60 -9.05 2.44 -16.27
N PHE A 61 -8.67 1.69 -15.23
CA PHE A 61 -7.94 2.29 -14.11
C PHE A 61 -6.58 2.79 -14.60
N GLU A 62 -6.23 4.00 -14.22
CA GLU A 62 -5.06 4.75 -14.68
C GLU A 62 -3.87 4.61 -13.72
N SER A 63 -4.12 4.22 -12.46
CA SER A 63 -3.07 4.03 -11.46
C SER A 63 -3.46 2.94 -10.44
N VAL A 64 -2.55 1.99 -10.26
CA VAL A 64 -2.62 0.88 -9.32
C VAL A 64 -1.53 1.05 -8.26
N ASN A 65 -1.96 1.18 -7.01
CA ASN A 65 -1.10 1.13 -5.83
C ASN A 65 -1.17 -0.24 -5.15
N LEU A 66 -0.03 -0.77 -4.69
CA LEU A 66 0.00 -1.93 -3.81
C LEU A 66 0.54 -1.56 -2.43
N ASP A 67 -0.20 -1.96 -1.39
CA ASP A 67 0.18 -1.76 0.00
C ASP A 67 0.92 -3.00 0.51
N LEU A 68 2.18 -2.81 0.90
CA LEU A 68 3.04 -3.80 1.54
C LEU A 68 3.25 -3.46 3.01
N VAL A 69 3.60 -4.46 3.81
CA VAL A 69 3.90 -4.26 5.23
C VAL A 69 5.19 -4.98 5.60
N TYR A 70 6.14 -4.25 6.19
CA TYR A 70 7.39 -4.83 6.72
C TYR A 70 7.40 -4.85 8.26
N GLY A 71 8.11 -5.82 8.82
CA GLY A 71 8.11 -6.12 10.26
C GLY A 71 6.99 -7.06 10.72
N LEU A 72 6.42 -7.86 9.81
CA LEU A 72 5.45 -8.91 10.14
C LEU A 72 6.13 -10.18 10.68
N PRO A 73 5.42 -11.06 11.40
CA PRO A 73 5.99 -12.32 11.88
C PRO A 73 6.59 -13.14 10.74
N PHE A 74 7.72 -13.81 11.02
CA PHE A 74 8.46 -14.68 10.11
C PHE A 74 9.12 -14.00 8.89
N GLN A 75 8.96 -12.69 8.71
CA GLN A 75 9.71 -11.98 7.69
C GLN A 75 11.22 -12.02 7.97
N ASN A 76 11.98 -12.21 6.90
CA ASN A 76 13.43 -12.11 6.87
C ASN A 76 13.84 -11.59 5.48
N ARG A 77 15.10 -11.23 5.30
CA ARG A 77 15.58 -10.60 4.06
C ARG A 77 15.34 -11.45 2.81
N ASP A 78 15.53 -12.76 2.89
CA ASP A 78 15.38 -13.64 1.73
C ASP A 78 13.90 -13.83 1.37
N GLY A 79 13.03 -13.98 2.38
CA GLY A 79 11.57 -14.04 2.18
C GLY A 79 11.02 -12.75 1.58
N PHE A 80 11.41 -11.63 2.17
CA PHE A 80 10.96 -10.34 1.70
C PHE A 80 11.50 -9.98 0.31
N ALA A 81 12.74 -10.39 -0.03
CA ALA A 81 13.27 -10.28 -1.39
C ALA A 81 12.34 -10.91 -2.43
N ARG A 82 11.91 -12.16 -2.18
CA ARG A 82 10.98 -12.87 -3.07
C ARG A 82 9.64 -12.14 -3.19
N THR A 83 9.11 -11.63 -2.08
CA THR A 83 7.89 -10.82 -2.09
C THR A 83 8.05 -9.57 -2.94
N LEU A 84 9.18 -8.85 -2.83
CA LEU A 84 9.47 -7.67 -3.63
C LEU A 84 9.57 -8.00 -5.14
N GLU A 85 10.25 -9.08 -5.51
CA GLU A 85 10.31 -9.57 -6.90
C GLU A 85 8.92 -9.92 -7.44
N GLN A 86 8.09 -10.60 -6.65
CA GLN A 86 6.72 -10.92 -7.02
C GLN A 86 5.88 -9.66 -7.22
N VAL A 87 6.03 -8.66 -6.35
CA VAL A 87 5.35 -7.36 -6.43
C VAL A 87 5.77 -6.61 -7.70
N ASP A 88 7.06 -6.49 -7.99
CA ASP A 88 7.53 -5.82 -9.21
C ASP A 88 7.06 -6.54 -10.48
N SER A 89 6.92 -7.88 -10.44
CA SER A 89 6.34 -8.66 -11.55
C SER A 89 4.89 -8.30 -11.90
N LEU A 90 4.17 -7.64 -10.98
CA LEU A 90 2.80 -7.12 -11.20
C LEU A 90 2.84 -5.72 -11.86
N ARG A 91 4.01 -5.10 -11.91
CA ARG A 91 4.32 -3.77 -12.46
C ARG A 91 3.42 -2.68 -11.88
N PRO A 92 3.27 -2.52 -10.56
CA PRO A 92 2.42 -1.47 -10.01
C PRO A 92 2.95 -0.08 -10.35
N ASP A 93 2.03 0.89 -10.37
CA ASP A 93 2.37 2.29 -10.64
C ASP A 93 2.89 2.97 -9.36
N ARG A 94 2.38 2.53 -8.21
CA ARG A 94 2.75 3.01 -6.87
C ARG A 94 2.89 1.86 -5.88
N ILE A 95 3.75 2.06 -4.88
CA ILE A 95 3.88 1.20 -3.71
C ILE A 95 3.77 2.06 -2.45
N ALA A 96 3.03 1.57 -1.47
CA ALA A 96 3.16 2.03 -0.09
C ALA A 96 3.65 0.88 0.79
N CYS A 97 4.84 1.00 1.39
CA CYS A 97 5.52 -0.06 2.13
C CYS A 97 5.56 0.26 3.63
N TYR A 98 4.46 0.02 4.33
CA TYR A 98 4.26 0.47 5.70
C TYR A 98 5.04 -0.34 6.74
N SER A 99 5.53 0.33 7.78
CA SER A 99 6.04 -0.35 8.98
C SER A 99 4.89 -0.94 9.79
N TYR A 100 4.94 -2.24 10.10
CA TYR A 100 4.00 -2.87 11.02
C TYR A 100 4.08 -2.29 12.43
N ALA A 101 2.96 -1.76 12.95
CA ALA A 101 2.84 -1.29 14.32
C ALA A 101 2.19 -2.36 15.22
N HIS A 102 2.98 -2.98 16.08
CA HIS A 102 2.51 -3.97 17.05
C HIS A 102 2.08 -3.31 18.36
N VAL A 103 0.77 -3.21 18.57
CA VAL A 103 0.11 -2.53 19.71
C VAL A 103 -1.04 -3.39 20.29
N PRO A 104 -0.78 -4.63 20.75
CA PRO A 104 -1.81 -5.61 21.15
C PRO A 104 -2.66 -5.18 22.37
N TRP A 105 -2.22 -4.15 23.11
CA TRP A 105 -3.01 -3.51 24.16
C TRP A 105 -4.20 -2.71 23.61
N LEU A 106 -4.04 -2.11 22.43
CA LEU A 106 -5.06 -1.33 21.74
C LEU A 106 -5.79 -2.16 20.66
N LYS A 107 -5.03 -2.94 19.89
CA LYS A 107 -5.54 -3.76 18.78
C LYS A 107 -5.54 -5.24 19.18
N LYS A 108 -6.58 -5.66 19.91
CA LYS A 108 -6.67 -7.01 20.51
C LYS A 108 -6.47 -8.18 19.53
N HIS A 109 -6.83 -8.01 18.26
CA HIS A 109 -6.63 -9.04 17.23
C HIS A 109 -5.14 -9.36 16.98
N GLN A 110 -4.21 -8.46 17.33
CA GLN A 110 -2.77 -8.71 17.17
C GLN A 110 -2.22 -9.69 18.21
N ARG A 111 -2.96 -10.00 19.28
CA ARG A 111 -2.53 -10.92 20.35
C ARG A 111 -2.37 -12.37 19.91
N VAL A 112 -2.93 -12.73 18.76
CA VAL A 112 -2.81 -14.09 18.20
C VAL A 112 -1.56 -14.25 17.34
N MET A 113 -0.86 -13.15 17.02
CA MET A 113 0.36 -13.19 16.24
C MET A 113 1.53 -13.65 17.12
N PRO A 114 2.44 -14.50 16.61
CA PRO A 114 3.59 -14.99 17.38
C PRO A 114 4.63 -13.86 17.54
N GLU A 115 4.66 -13.24 18.72
CA GLU A 115 5.56 -12.11 19.02
C GLU A 115 7.03 -12.50 18.90
N GLU A 116 7.39 -13.73 19.28
CA GLU A 116 8.74 -14.27 19.18
C GLU A 116 9.23 -14.45 17.74
N ALA A 117 8.32 -14.45 16.77
CA ALA A 117 8.64 -14.54 15.35
C ALA A 117 8.73 -13.16 14.68
N MET A 118 8.48 -12.07 15.41
CA MET A 118 8.59 -10.72 14.88
C MET A 118 10.07 -10.34 14.69
N PRO A 119 10.42 -9.66 13.58
CA PRO A 119 11.74 -9.10 13.41
C PRO A 119 12.07 -8.10 14.53
N THR A 120 13.31 -8.14 15.01
CA THR A 120 13.85 -7.12 15.90
C THR A 120 13.92 -5.75 15.20
N GLY A 121 14.12 -4.66 15.97
CA GLY A 121 14.26 -3.32 15.40
C GLY A 121 15.30 -3.23 14.27
N PRO A 122 16.54 -3.73 14.45
CA PRO A 122 17.55 -3.75 13.39
C PRO A 122 17.15 -4.60 12.17
N GLU A 123 16.55 -5.77 12.37
CA GLU A 123 16.09 -6.62 11.26
C GLU A 123 14.97 -5.93 10.48
N LYS A 124 14.02 -5.32 11.17
CA LYS A 124 12.94 -4.54 10.56
C LYS A 124 13.46 -3.34 9.77
N GLN A 125 14.48 -2.64 10.28
CA GLN A 125 15.15 -1.57 9.54
C GLN A 125 15.85 -2.11 8.27
N ALA A 126 16.49 -3.27 8.35
CA ALA A 126 17.11 -3.90 7.19
C ALA A 126 16.08 -4.29 6.11
N LEU A 127 14.88 -4.73 6.49
CA LEU A 127 13.78 -4.97 5.54
C LEU A 127 13.33 -3.69 4.84
N PHE A 128 13.21 -2.58 5.57
CA PHE A 128 12.88 -1.29 4.96
C PHE A 128 13.96 -0.82 3.98
N GLN A 129 15.23 -0.88 4.38
CA GLN A 129 16.35 -0.51 3.52
C GLN A 129 16.37 -1.37 2.25
N GLN A 130 16.11 -2.67 2.38
CA GLN A 130 16.01 -3.58 1.24
C GLN A 130 14.88 -3.21 0.27
N ALA A 131 13.68 -2.87 0.77
CA ALA A 131 12.60 -2.39 -0.10
C ALA A 131 12.96 -1.08 -0.80
N LEU A 132 13.56 -0.13 -0.08
CA LEU A 132 14.00 1.14 -0.63
C LEU A 132 15.01 0.95 -1.77
N GLU A 133 16.08 0.18 -1.53
CA GLU A 133 17.10 -0.12 -2.54
C GLU A 133 16.49 -0.85 -3.73
N PHE A 134 15.66 -1.88 -3.47
CA PHE A 134 15.04 -2.67 -4.52
C PHE A 134 14.16 -1.84 -5.46
N PHE A 135 13.23 -1.03 -4.93
CA PHE A 135 12.33 -0.26 -5.78
C PHE A 135 13.04 0.87 -6.53
N VAL A 136 14.07 1.48 -5.94
CA VAL A 136 14.91 2.47 -6.64
C VAL A 136 15.69 1.82 -7.79
N ASP A 137 16.22 0.62 -7.57
CA ASP A 137 16.91 -0.16 -8.61
C ASP A 137 15.96 -0.70 -9.71
N HIS A 138 14.65 -0.67 -9.47
CA HIS A 138 13.60 -1.13 -10.39
C HIS A 138 12.71 0.02 -10.90
N ASP A 139 13.31 1.17 -11.22
CA ASP A 139 12.67 2.31 -11.89
C ASP A 139 11.47 2.91 -11.13
N MET A 140 11.54 2.93 -9.79
CA MET A 140 10.63 3.72 -8.96
C MET A 140 11.39 4.80 -8.20
N GLU A 141 10.76 5.94 -7.99
CA GLU A 141 11.28 7.03 -7.17
C GLU A 141 10.70 6.97 -5.76
N ALA A 142 11.56 7.17 -4.76
CA ALA A 142 11.12 7.39 -3.39
C ALA A 142 10.45 8.77 -3.29
N ILE A 143 9.14 8.79 -3.09
CA ILE A 143 8.36 10.03 -2.95
C ILE A 143 8.56 10.64 -1.57
N GLY A 144 8.59 9.78 -0.55
CA GLY A 144 8.89 10.17 0.82
C GLY A 144 8.31 9.17 1.82
N MET A 145 8.96 9.05 2.97
CA MET A 145 8.66 8.02 3.98
C MET A 145 8.72 6.61 3.36
N ASP A 146 7.57 5.99 3.18
CA ASP A 146 7.34 4.61 2.75
C ASP A 146 6.64 4.52 1.38
N HIS A 147 6.56 5.61 0.64
CA HIS A 147 5.88 5.66 -0.66
C HIS A 147 6.85 5.73 -1.84
N PHE A 148 6.54 4.95 -2.88
CA PHE A 148 7.28 4.86 -4.13
C PHE A 148 6.33 5.02 -5.31
N ALA A 149 6.77 5.66 -6.39
CA ALA A 149 6.01 5.75 -7.62
C ALA A 149 6.92 5.66 -8.85
N ARG A 150 6.40 5.20 -9.99
CA ARG A 150 7.13 5.26 -11.27
C ARG A 150 7.51 6.69 -11.61
N SER A 151 8.61 6.89 -12.33
CA SER A 151 9.17 8.23 -12.62
C SER A 151 8.24 9.16 -13.40
N ASP A 152 7.32 8.58 -14.18
CA ASP A 152 6.28 9.26 -14.95
C ASP A 152 4.95 9.44 -14.20
N ASP A 153 4.83 8.89 -12.98
CA ASP A 153 3.67 9.11 -12.11
C ASP A 153 3.62 10.58 -11.65
N GLU A 154 2.39 11.10 -11.56
CA GLU A 154 2.12 12.48 -11.14
C GLU A 154 2.75 12.86 -9.79
N LEU A 155 2.89 11.90 -8.85
CA LEU A 155 3.51 12.13 -7.54
C LEU A 155 5.03 12.31 -7.67
N ALA A 156 5.70 11.52 -8.51
CA ALA A 156 7.13 11.64 -8.75
C ALA A 156 7.44 12.98 -9.44
N VAL A 157 6.64 13.34 -10.45
CA VAL A 157 6.73 14.65 -11.11
C VAL A 157 6.51 15.79 -10.11
N ALA A 158 5.46 15.74 -9.30
CA ALA A 158 5.16 16.78 -8.31
C ALA A 158 6.24 16.88 -7.22
N ALA A 159 6.83 15.76 -6.79
CA ALA A 159 7.94 15.74 -5.84
C ALA A 159 9.17 16.47 -6.39
N ARG A 160 9.58 16.18 -7.63
CA ARG A 160 10.72 16.85 -8.29
C ARG A 160 10.47 18.35 -8.48
N GLU A 161 9.23 18.74 -8.72
CA GLU A 161 8.85 20.14 -8.93
C GLU A 161 8.53 20.90 -7.63
N GLY A 162 8.61 20.25 -6.46
CA GLY A 162 8.29 20.89 -5.18
C GLY A 162 6.81 21.25 -5.01
N ARG A 163 5.92 20.56 -5.72
CA ARG A 163 4.45 20.74 -5.68
C ARG A 163 3.73 19.58 -4.99
N LEU A 164 4.47 18.71 -4.31
CA LEU A 164 3.90 17.58 -3.59
C LEU A 164 3.19 18.07 -2.34
N HIS A 165 1.93 17.66 -2.17
CA HIS A 165 1.15 17.92 -0.98
C HIS A 165 0.86 16.61 -0.24
N ARG A 166 0.45 16.71 1.02
CA ARG A 166 0.09 15.56 1.84
C ARG A 166 -1.13 15.88 2.70
N ASN A 167 -2.10 14.98 2.73
CA ASN A 167 -3.27 15.04 3.61
C ASN A 167 -3.39 13.72 4.40
N PHE A 168 -4.53 13.47 5.06
CA PHE A 168 -4.74 12.25 5.85
C PHE A 168 -4.68 10.96 5.04
N MET A 169 -4.99 11.01 3.74
CA MET A 169 -4.97 9.84 2.86
C MET A 169 -3.59 9.56 2.25
N GLY A 170 -2.61 10.45 2.44
CA GLY A 170 -1.26 10.30 1.91
C GLY A 170 -0.84 11.45 1.00
N TYR A 171 0.10 11.17 0.09
CA TYR A 171 0.60 12.16 -0.86
C TYR A 171 -0.39 12.43 -1.99
N THR A 172 -0.46 13.68 -2.42
CA THR A 172 -1.37 14.14 -3.47
C THR A 172 -0.75 15.28 -4.28
N THR A 173 -1.11 15.35 -5.55
CA THR A 173 -0.81 16.47 -6.45
C THR A 173 -1.82 17.62 -6.32
N HIS A 174 -2.95 17.36 -5.67
CA HIS A 174 -4.01 18.32 -5.45
C HIS A 174 -3.88 18.93 -4.05
N ALA A 175 -3.42 20.18 -3.98
CA ALA A 175 -3.71 21.05 -2.85
C ALA A 175 -5.18 21.41 -2.89
N ALA A 176 -5.94 20.95 -1.91
CA ALA A 176 -7.27 21.48 -1.62
C ALA A 176 -7.18 22.22 -0.29
N ASP A 177 -7.79 23.39 -0.21
CA ASP A 177 -7.83 24.18 1.03
C ASP A 177 -8.67 23.47 2.10
N ASP A 178 -9.72 22.76 1.67
CA ASP A 178 -10.61 21.99 2.53
C ASP A 178 -10.74 20.54 2.06
N MET A 179 -10.74 19.62 3.03
CA MET A 179 -10.99 18.19 2.88
C MET A 179 -12.19 17.79 3.75
N LEU A 180 -13.36 17.67 3.12
CA LEU A 180 -14.56 17.14 3.76
C LEU A 180 -14.49 15.62 3.86
N SER A 181 -14.82 15.09 5.03
CA SER A 181 -14.73 13.66 5.32
C SER A 181 -16.00 13.16 5.98
N PHE A 182 -16.44 11.96 5.60
CA PHE A 182 -17.72 11.40 6.02
C PHE A 182 -17.56 9.97 6.54
N GLY A 183 -18.39 9.61 7.52
CA GLY A 183 -18.44 8.27 8.10
C GLY A 183 -17.82 8.19 9.50
N VAL A 184 -17.85 7.00 10.08
CA VAL A 184 -17.32 6.77 11.42
C VAL A 184 -15.81 6.98 11.42
N THR A 185 -15.28 7.71 12.39
CA THR A 185 -13.85 8.01 12.57
C THR A 185 -13.20 8.92 11.51
N ALA A 186 -13.95 9.38 10.52
CA ALA A 186 -13.44 10.19 9.41
C ALA A 186 -12.88 11.53 9.92
N ILE A 187 -11.69 11.91 9.45
CA ILE A 187 -11.03 13.17 9.86
C ILE A 187 -11.00 14.11 8.67
N GLY A 188 -11.66 15.26 8.79
CA GLY A 188 -11.60 16.36 7.83
C GLY A 188 -10.60 17.43 8.23
N GLU A 189 -10.20 18.25 7.27
CA GLU A 189 -9.41 19.47 7.46
C GLU A 189 -10.19 20.60 6.78
N VAL A 190 -10.70 21.57 7.54
CA VAL A 190 -11.53 22.66 7.01
C VAL A 190 -11.14 23.97 7.70
N ASP A 191 -10.86 25.01 6.92
CA ASP A 191 -10.47 26.34 7.42
C ASP A 191 -9.33 26.27 8.46
N GLY A 192 -8.32 25.44 8.17
CA GLY A 192 -7.15 25.24 9.04
C GLY A 192 -7.42 24.48 10.34
N ALA A 193 -8.57 23.84 10.49
CA ALA A 193 -8.93 23.03 11.65
C ALA A 193 -9.19 21.56 11.28
N PHE A 194 -8.77 20.64 12.16
CA PHE A 194 -9.13 19.21 12.05
C PHE A 194 -10.46 18.92 12.73
N VAL A 195 -11.31 18.13 12.08
CA VAL A 195 -12.64 17.73 12.58
C VAL A 195 -12.80 16.22 12.49
N GLN A 196 -13.28 15.56 13.55
CA GLN A 196 -13.55 14.11 13.61
C GLN A 196 -14.91 13.81 14.26
#